data_AF-A0A6A6X1B2-F1
#
_entry.id   AF-A0A6A6X1B2-F1
#
_cell.length_a   1.000
_cell.length_b   1.000
_cell.length_c   1.000
_cell.angle_alpha   90.00
_cell.angle_beta   90.00
_cell.angle_gamma   90.00
#
_symmetry.space_group_name_H-M   'P 1'
#
loop_
_entity.id
_entity.type
_entity.pdbx_description
1 polymer ?
#
loop_
_entity_poly.entity_id
_entity_poly.type
_entity_poly.pdbx_seq_one_letter_code
_entity_poly.pdbx_strand_id
1 'polypeptide(L)'
;MASQSRSISSPPSPKAQTQSSDPQPTIHGISLTPLTQCAHWHSPLDIIAVKHACCRKFYACISCHNALETDHKPRVWEKKNWEEKAVFCGKCKRIWSVREYVNGENEEDGTPRCGDCGAGWNPGCKKHWGLYFDLEGGL
;
A
#
# COMPACT_ATOMS: atom_id res chain seq x y z
N MET A 1 -43.80 35.00 25.74
CA MET A 1 -43.62 33.64 25.17
C MET A 1 -42.50 33.74 24.13
N ALA A 2 -41.23 33.66 24.57
CA ALA A 2 -40.08 33.82 23.68
C ALA A 2 -39.65 32.46 23.15
N SER A 3 -39.74 32.30 21.83
CA SER A 3 -39.36 31.10 21.09
C SER A 3 -37.83 31.00 21.05
N GLN A 4 -37.25 29.95 21.64
CA GLN A 4 -35.82 29.66 21.55
C GLN A 4 -35.57 28.60 20.48
N SER A 5 -35.12 29.07 19.32
CA SER A 5 -34.65 28.25 18.21
C SER A 5 -33.36 27.51 18.61
N ARG A 6 -33.36 26.18 18.50
CA ARG A 6 -32.17 25.36 18.72
C ARG A 6 -31.29 25.40 17.48
N SER A 7 -30.08 25.93 17.62
CA SER A 7 -29.05 25.95 16.58
C SER A 7 -28.58 24.54 16.24
N ILE A 8 -28.67 24.18 14.97
CA ILE A 8 -28.15 22.91 14.43
C ILE A 8 -26.71 23.19 13.96
N SER A 9 -25.72 22.67 14.69
CA SER A 9 -24.32 22.78 14.30
C SER A 9 -24.04 21.86 13.09
N SER A 10 -23.50 22.43 12.03
CA SER A 10 -23.09 21.70 10.82
C SER A 10 -21.90 20.77 11.10
N PRO A 11 -21.79 19.60 10.43
CA PRO A 11 -20.64 18.72 10.56
C PRO A 11 -19.37 19.35 9.93
N PRO A 12 -18.17 19.00 10.40
CA PRO A 12 -16.92 19.52 9.86
C PRO A 12 -16.69 19.02 8.43
N SER A 13 -16.25 19.94 7.56
CA SER A 13 -15.87 19.68 6.17
C SER A 13 -14.82 18.57 6.03
N PRO A 14 -14.84 17.76 4.96
CA PRO A 14 -13.78 16.80 4.68
C PRO A 14 -12.45 17.53 4.48
N LYS A 15 -11.40 17.06 5.17
CA LYS A 15 -10.04 17.62 5.08
C LYS A 15 -9.61 17.70 3.61
N ALA A 16 -9.18 18.89 3.21
CA ALA A 16 -8.67 19.20 1.87
C ALA A 16 -7.59 18.19 1.46
N GLN A 17 -7.85 17.48 0.36
CA GLN A 17 -6.85 16.67 -0.31
C GLN A 17 -5.84 17.61 -0.97
N THR A 18 -4.68 17.79 -0.35
CA THR A 18 -3.54 18.44 -0.99
C THR A 18 -3.06 17.55 -2.15
N GLN A 19 -3.33 17.99 -3.38
CA GLN A 19 -2.85 17.35 -4.59
C GLN A 19 -1.35 17.61 -4.72
N SER A 20 -0.53 16.64 -4.31
CA SER A 20 0.93 16.68 -4.50
C SER A 20 1.26 16.49 -5.98
N SER A 21 2.04 17.40 -6.56
CA SER A 21 2.44 17.45 -7.97
C SER A 21 3.61 16.52 -8.34
N ASP A 22 3.94 15.54 -7.51
CA ASP A 22 4.98 14.57 -7.81
C ASP A 22 4.48 13.51 -8.80
N PRO A 23 5.28 13.15 -9.83
CA PRO A 23 4.90 12.09 -10.76
C PRO A 23 4.74 10.77 -10.00
N GLN A 24 3.58 10.13 -10.19
CA GLN A 24 3.33 8.81 -9.61
C GLN A 24 4.32 7.77 -10.17
N PRO A 25 4.74 6.78 -9.36
CA PRO A 25 5.65 5.75 -9.84
C PRO A 25 4.98 4.88 -10.92
N THR A 26 5.78 4.45 -11.90
CA THR A 26 5.35 3.40 -12.84
C THR A 26 5.18 2.08 -12.09
N ILE A 27 4.02 1.44 -12.28
CA ILE A 27 3.73 0.11 -11.74
C ILE A 27 3.88 -0.90 -12.86
N HIS A 28 4.65 -1.96 -12.61
CA HIS A 28 4.92 -3.04 -13.55
C HIS A 28 4.13 -4.31 -13.18
N GLY A 29 3.69 -5.04 -14.20
CA GLY A 29 2.97 -6.30 -14.02
C GLY A 29 2.30 -6.78 -15.29
N ILE A 30 1.82 -8.02 -15.23
CA ILE A 30 1.11 -8.69 -16.34
C ILE A 30 -0.39 -8.47 -16.15
N SER A 31 -1.07 -7.98 -17.19
CA SER A 31 -2.51 -7.66 -17.18
C SER A 31 -2.91 -6.74 -16.02
N LEU A 32 -2.19 -5.62 -15.88
CA LEU A 32 -2.44 -4.66 -14.80
C LEU A 32 -3.78 -3.95 -14.91
N THR A 33 -4.44 -3.79 -13.76
CA THR A 33 -5.54 -2.84 -13.62
C THR A 33 -5.04 -1.50 -13.08
N PRO A 34 -5.85 -0.42 -13.15
CA PRO A 34 -5.52 0.86 -12.52
C PRO A 34 -5.36 0.79 -10.99
N LEU A 35 -5.83 -0.27 -10.35
CA LEU A 35 -5.72 -0.50 -8.90
C LEU A 35 -4.57 -1.43 -8.52
N THR A 36 -3.70 -1.82 -9.47
CA THR A 36 -2.53 -2.72 -9.30
C THR A 36 -2.81 -4.22 -9.20
N GLN A 37 -4.03 -4.68 -9.44
CA GLN A 37 -4.28 -6.11 -9.66
C GLN A 37 -3.52 -6.59 -10.89
N CYS A 38 -3.13 -7.87 -10.92
CA CYS A 38 -2.42 -8.49 -12.02
C CYS A 38 -2.98 -9.88 -12.35
N ALA A 39 -2.48 -10.51 -13.41
CA ALA A 39 -2.88 -11.87 -13.82
C ALA A 39 -2.71 -12.93 -12.71
N HIS A 40 -1.80 -12.73 -11.75
CA HIS A 40 -1.56 -13.67 -10.65
C HIS A 40 -2.48 -13.44 -9.43
N TRP A 41 -2.80 -12.18 -9.13
CA TRP A 41 -3.57 -11.76 -7.96
C TRP A 41 -4.52 -10.63 -8.35
N HIS A 42 -5.82 -10.90 -8.33
CA HIS A 42 -6.83 -10.00 -8.87
C HIS A 42 -8.11 -9.86 -8.02
N SER A 43 -8.06 -10.19 -6.73
CA SER A 43 -9.17 -9.92 -5.83
C SER A 43 -9.37 -8.41 -5.64
N PRO A 44 -10.52 -7.98 -5.10
CA PRO A 44 -10.75 -6.58 -4.73
C PRO A 44 -9.74 -6.02 -3.70
N LEU A 45 -9.01 -6.89 -3.00
CA LEU A 45 -8.03 -6.53 -1.97
C LEU A 45 -6.57 -6.55 -2.47
N ASP A 46 -6.32 -7.03 -3.68
CA ASP A 46 -4.98 -7.08 -4.31
C ASP A 46 -4.57 -5.73 -4.90
N ILE A 47 -4.74 -4.68 -4.12
CA ILE A 47 -4.60 -3.28 -4.54
C ILE A 47 -3.32 -2.62 -4.02
N ILE A 48 -2.27 -3.41 -3.82
CA ILE A 48 -0.94 -2.90 -3.50
C ILE A 48 0.06 -3.25 -4.60
N ALA A 49 1.08 -2.41 -4.74
CA ALA A 49 2.29 -2.74 -5.47
C ALA A 49 3.50 -2.54 -4.55
N VAL A 50 4.52 -3.37 -4.69
CA VAL A 50 5.72 -3.34 -3.85
C VAL A 50 6.92 -2.89 -4.68
N LYS A 51 7.71 -1.95 -4.16
CA LYS A 51 9.02 -1.58 -4.70
C LYS A 51 10.00 -2.68 -4.36
N HIS A 52 10.63 -3.29 -5.35
CA HIS A 52 11.60 -4.36 -5.11
C HIS A 52 12.98 -3.78 -4.76
N ALA A 53 13.64 -4.32 -3.73
CA ALA A 53 14.92 -3.79 -3.23
C ALA A 53 16.07 -3.94 -4.24
N CYS A 54 15.99 -4.93 -5.14
CA CYS A 54 17.00 -5.21 -6.15
C CYS A 54 17.08 -4.14 -7.25
N CYS A 55 15.94 -3.65 -7.75
CA CYS A 55 15.88 -2.76 -8.91
C CYS A 55 15.14 -1.44 -8.69
N ARG A 56 14.56 -1.24 -7.49
CA ARG A 56 13.82 -0.02 -7.09
C ARG A 56 12.59 0.29 -7.95
N LYS A 57 12.11 -0.66 -8.75
CA LYS A 57 10.86 -0.59 -9.51
C LYS A 57 9.69 -1.13 -8.69
N PHE A 58 8.49 -0.60 -8.93
CA PHE A 58 7.26 -1.11 -8.33
C PHE A 58 6.64 -2.21 -9.18
N TYR A 59 6.33 -3.34 -8.55
CA TYR A 59 5.64 -4.45 -9.18
C TYR A 59 4.34 -4.77 -8.43
N ALA A 60 3.30 -5.17 -9.16
CA ALA A 60 2.06 -5.65 -8.54
C ALA A 60 2.29 -6.88 -7.65
N CYS A 61 3.23 -7.76 -8.00
CA CYS A 61 3.63 -8.89 -7.17
C CYS A 61 5.01 -9.46 -7.57
N ILE A 62 5.53 -10.35 -6.73
CA ILE A 62 6.79 -11.07 -6.91
C ILE A 62 6.81 -11.93 -8.18
N SER A 63 5.69 -12.56 -8.54
CA SER A 63 5.59 -13.37 -9.76
C SER A 63 5.68 -12.49 -11.01
N CYS A 64 5.09 -11.28 -10.98
CA CYS A 64 5.25 -10.30 -12.04
C CYS A 64 6.71 -9.84 -12.15
N HIS A 65 7.37 -9.56 -11.03
CA HIS A 65 8.80 -9.23 -11.03
C HIS A 65 9.63 -10.34 -11.68
N ASN A 66 9.50 -11.58 -11.19
CA ASN A 66 10.31 -12.71 -11.68
C ASN A 66 10.05 -13.06 -13.14
N ALA A 67 8.85 -12.74 -13.67
CA ALA A 67 8.53 -12.95 -15.08
C ALA A 67 9.10 -11.85 -15.99
N LEU A 68 9.24 -10.61 -15.48
CA LEU A 68 9.64 -9.44 -16.28
C LEU A 68 11.11 -9.07 -16.12
N GLU A 69 11.76 -9.47 -15.02
CA GLU A 69 13.18 -9.25 -14.75
C GLU A 69 13.94 -10.58 -14.88
N THR A 70 14.77 -10.69 -15.92
CA THR A 70 15.52 -11.92 -16.24
C THR A 70 17.01 -11.83 -15.92
N ASP A 71 17.50 -10.62 -15.66
CA ASP A 71 18.90 -10.29 -15.39
C ASP A 71 19.25 -10.34 -13.89
N HIS A 72 18.25 -10.36 -13.01
CA HIS A 72 18.47 -10.41 -11.57
C HIS A 72 17.36 -11.13 -10.79
N LYS A 73 17.73 -11.58 -9.58
CA LYS A 73 16.81 -12.19 -8.62
C LYS A 73 16.25 -11.13 -7.65
N PRO A 74 15.04 -11.32 -7.11
CA PRO A 74 14.49 -10.42 -6.11
C PRO A 74 15.37 -10.39 -4.85
N ARG A 75 15.43 -9.21 -4.22
CA ARG A 75 16.05 -8.99 -2.91
C ARG A 75 15.02 -8.44 -1.95
N VAL A 76 15.18 -8.76 -0.67
CA VAL A 76 14.33 -8.23 0.41
C VAL A 76 14.85 -6.90 0.94
N TRP A 77 13.96 -6.07 1.47
CA TRP A 77 14.31 -4.91 2.27
C TRP A 77 14.77 -5.35 3.65
N GLU A 78 16.05 -5.20 3.92
CA GLU A 78 16.63 -5.33 5.26
C GLU A 78 15.92 -4.42 6.26
N LYS A 79 15.77 -4.87 7.51
CA LYS A 79 14.99 -4.14 8.53
C LYS A 79 15.46 -2.71 8.78
N LYS A 80 16.77 -2.47 8.70
CA LYS A 80 17.36 -1.11 8.82
C LYS A 80 16.86 -0.13 7.74
N ASN A 81 16.34 -0.65 6.63
CA ASN A 81 15.84 0.12 5.50
C ASN A 81 14.31 0.18 5.45
N TRP A 82 13.59 -0.23 6.50
CA TRP A 82 12.12 -0.27 6.50
C TRP A 82 11.43 1.10 6.43
N GLU A 83 12.18 2.20 6.55
CA GLU A 83 11.66 3.55 6.29
C GLU A 83 11.54 3.87 4.79
N GLU A 84 12.10 3.03 3.91
CA GLU A 84 11.94 3.20 2.46
C GLU A 84 10.46 3.15 2.07
N LYS A 85 10.03 4.16 1.31
CA LYS A 85 8.73 4.23 0.64
C LYS A 85 8.62 3.15 -0.45
N ALA A 86 8.13 1.98 -0.06
CA ALA A 86 8.18 0.77 -0.87
C ALA A 86 6.82 0.08 -1.08
N VAL A 87 5.72 0.57 -0.50
CA VAL A 87 4.40 -0.05 -0.69
C VAL A 87 3.41 0.99 -1.20
N PHE A 88 2.97 0.83 -2.44
CA PHE A 88 2.03 1.73 -3.10
C PHE A 88 0.59 1.23 -2.92
N CYS A 89 -0.33 2.12 -2.54
CA CYS A 89 -1.75 1.82 -2.52
C CYS A 89 -2.40 2.15 -3.88
N GLY A 90 -2.95 1.16 -4.56
CA GLY A 90 -3.66 1.31 -5.82
C GLY A 90 -4.90 2.19 -5.78
N LYS A 91 -5.55 2.36 -4.61
CA LYS A 91 -6.75 3.21 -4.47
C LYS A 91 -6.42 4.69 -4.34
N CYS A 92 -5.65 5.09 -3.33
CA CYS A 92 -5.34 6.51 -3.08
C CYS A 92 -3.98 6.96 -3.57
N LYS A 93 -3.18 6.04 -4.13
CA LYS A 93 -1.87 6.33 -4.73
C LYS A 93 -0.78 6.74 -3.74
N ARG A 94 -1.06 6.75 -2.44
CA ARG A 94 -0.05 6.97 -1.39
C ARG A 94 0.98 5.84 -1.41
N ILE A 95 2.25 6.23 -1.27
CA ILE A 95 3.37 5.31 -1.03
C ILE A 95 3.68 5.30 0.47
N TRP A 96 3.66 4.11 1.05
CA TRP A 96 3.93 3.80 2.43
C TRP A 96 5.34 3.24 2.59
N SER A 97 5.94 3.48 3.74
CA SER A 97 7.15 2.77 4.11
C SER A 97 6.84 1.30 4.38
N VAL A 98 7.87 0.44 4.33
CA VAL A 98 7.70 -0.97 4.72
C VAL A 98 7.16 -1.05 6.15
N ARG A 99 7.69 -0.24 7.08
CA ARG A 99 7.23 -0.20 8.47
C ARG A 99 5.76 0.19 8.58
N GLU A 100 5.34 1.26 7.88
CA GLU A 100 3.95 1.70 7.94
C GLU A 100 3.00 0.64 7.38
N TYR A 101 3.39 -0.06 6.30
CA TYR A 101 2.57 -1.13 5.70
C TYR A 101 2.48 -2.36 6.61
N VAL A 102 3.59 -2.82 7.17
CA VAL A 102 3.64 -3.98 8.08
C VAL A 102 2.81 -3.75 9.34
N ASN A 103 2.73 -2.50 9.82
CA ASN A 103 1.91 -2.11 10.96
C ASN A 103 0.53 -1.55 10.56
N GLY A 104 0.17 -1.62 9.27
CA GLY A 104 -1.01 -0.98 8.69
C GLY A 104 -2.27 -1.81 8.84
N GLU A 105 -2.80 -1.89 10.07
CA GLU A 105 -4.01 -2.63 10.40
C GLU A 105 -5.11 -1.70 10.94
N ASN A 106 -6.35 -2.17 10.89
CA ASN A 106 -7.46 -1.57 11.60
C ASN A 106 -7.35 -1.90 13.09
N GLU A 107 -7.39 -0.88 13.93
CA GLU A 107 -7.27 -1.01 15.39
C GLU A 107 -8.45 -1.79 16.01
N GLU A 108 -9.62 -1.80 15.36
CA GLU A 108 -10.83 -2.45 15.90
C GLU A 108 -10.88 -3.96 15.61
N ASP A 109 -10.55 -4.37 14.37
CA ASP A 109 -10.72 -5.75 13.90
C ASP A 109 -9.42 -6.41 13.43
N GLY A 110 -8.28 -5.71 13.49
CA GLY A 110 -6.97 -6.22 13.07
C GLY A 110 -6.82 -6.46 11.57
N THR A 111 -7.78 -6.01 10.74
CA THR A 111 -7.72 -6.22 9.29
C THR A 111 -6.72 -5.27 8.63
N PRO A 112 -5.84 -5.75 7.71
CA PRO A 112 -4.92 -4.88 6.99
C PRO A 112 -5.66 -3.84 6.15
N ARG A 113 -5.27 -2.57 6.27
CA ARG A 113 -5.89 -1.48 5.52
C ARG A 113 -4.92 -0.33 5.27
N CYS A 114 -5.21 0.42 4.22
CA CYS A 114 -4.57 1.69 3.98
C CYS A 114 -5.01 2.70 5.05
N GLY A 115 -4.09 3.16 5.91
CA GLY A 115 -4.38 4.17 6.94
C GLY A 115 -4.69 5.58 6.40
N ASP A 116 -4.65 5.78 5.08
CA ASP A 116 -4.88 7.06 4.41
C ASP A 116 -6.29 7.14 3.80
N CYS A 117 -6.73 6.06 3.14
CA CYS A 117 -8.03 6.01 2.46
C CYS A 117 -8.97 4.90 2.95
N GLY A 118 -8.54 4.13 3.95
CA GLY A 118 -9.33 3.04 4.55
C GLY A 118 -9.55 1.82 3.66
N ALA A 119 -8.91 1.74 2.48
CA ALA A 119 -9.06 0.58 1.61
C ALA A 119 -8.49 -0.68 2.27
N GLY A 120 -9.25 -1.77 2.26
CA GLY A 120 -8.75 -3.07 2.71
C GLY A 120 -7.60 -3.56 1.82
N TRP A 121 -6.60 -4.17 2.45
CA TRP A 121 -5.51 -4.88 1.79
C TRP A 121 -5.66 -6.38 2.00
N ASN A 122 -5.18 -7.19 1.06
CA ASN A 122 -5.32 -8.64 1.15
C ASN A 122 -4.55 -9.19 2.37
N PRO A 123 -5.23 -9.79 3.37
CA PRO A 123 -4.56 -10.36 4.55
C PRO A 123 -3.60 -11.51 4.19
N GLY A 124 -3.83 -12.17 3.06
CA GLY A 124 -2.97 -13.21 2.51
C GLY A 124 -1.57 -12.70 2.15
N CYS A 125 -1.39 -11.40 1.90
CA CYS A 125 -0.06 -10.82 1.60
C CYS A 125 0.96 -11.08 2.71
N LYS A 126 0.53 -11.18 3.98
CA LYS A 126 1.41 -11.47 5.12
C LYS A 126 2.20 -12.78 4.94
N LYS A 127 1.59 -13.78 4.31
CA LYS A 127 2.23 -15.08 4.01
C LYS A 127 3.41 -14.95 3.04
N HIS A 128 3.50 -13.82 2.32
CA HIS A 128 4.52 -13.56 1.32
C HIS A 128 5.49 -12.46 1.74
N TRP A 129 5.37 -11.88 2.95
CA TRP A 129 6.24 -10.78 3.37
C TRP A 129 7.73 -11.14 3.31
N GLY A 130 8.11 -12.37 3.65
CA GLY A 130 9.49 -12.84 3.55
C GLY A 130 10.07 -12.83 2.13
N LEU A 131 9.25 -12.67 1.09
CA LEU A 131 9.71 -12.50 -0.30
C LEU A 131 10.10 -11.06 -0.63
N TYR A 132 9.70 -10.09 0.21
CA TYR A 132 9.93 -8.65 0.00
C TYR A 132 10.67 -7.98 1.14
N PHE A 133 10.52 -8.47 2.38
CA PHE A 133 10.99 -7.83 3.60
C PHE A 133 11.71 -8.85 4.47
N ASP A 134 12.84 -8.44 5.03
CA ASP A 134 13.53 -9.20 6.03
C ASP A 134 12.81 -9.09 7.37
N LEU A 135 12.12 -10.16 7.77
CA LEU A 135 11.38 -10.23 9.03
C LEU A 135 12.28 -10.65 10.20
N GLU A 136 13.47 -11.21 9.93
CA GLU A 136 14.40 -11.77 10.92
C GLU A 136 15.58 -10.81 11.17
N GLY A 137 15.27 -9.56 11.52
CA GLY A 137 16.25 -8.58 12.00
C GLY A 137 15.92 -8.14 13.42
N GLY A 138 16.20 -8.95 14.44
CA GLY A 138 16.35 -8.43 15.80
C GLY A 138 17.54 -7.47 15.84
N LEU A 139 17.46 -6.42 16.67
CA LEU A 139 18.62 -5.57 17.01
C LEU A 139 19.82 -6.42 17.46
#